data_AF-A0A1H7DVC9-F1
#
_entry.id   AF-A0A1H7DVC9-F1
#
_cell.length_a   1.000
_cell.length_b   1.000
_cell.length_c   1.000
_cell.angle_alpha   90.00
_cell.angle_beta   90.00
_cell.angle_gamma   90.00
#
_symmetry.space_group_name_H-M   'P 1'
#
loop_
_entity.id
_entity.type
_entity.pdbx_description
1 polymer ?
#
loop_
_entity_poly.entity_id
_entity_poly.type
_entity_poly.pdbx_seq_one_letter_code
_entity_poly.pdbx_strand_id
1 'polypeptide(L)'
;MRAQAKRLRHEEEEESAFISMTDMTVGFLFIMMILLAFFASQMQEPDAVSRSDYDRVIAERDMWQERAQSRAEVILRLEAEIEALKQQRERLQAEVNDLNTALEVQRAKVTELTSELEAARTRIADLEARIRELLQQVAERDEQIEDLRRQLAELQKIDPLEAYLAQVSQARREVLQRLRDAIRADFPDLQVELSEESDALRFQGEGLFASGRSDLARDRREIVARLAQRLDEVLPCFTLGEASLFDPDCNPGFVMIEAVQIEGHTDDVGTDRVNRNLSAARANSTFFAMTQAAEQVMQHQNLKRQPVLSVAAYGPDRPVASNETPEGRATNRRIDLRFIMVTPQDTDGIEVIREALESVEDQR
;
A
#
# COMPACT_ATOMS: atom_id res chain seq x y z
N MET A 1 40.74 -160.66 -80.27
CA MET A 1 41.07 -161.73 -81.23
C MET A 1 42.56 -162.01 -81.09
N ARG A 2 42.99 -163.26 -80.75
CA ARG A 2 44.41 -163.67 -80.53
C ARG A 2 45.13 -162.94 -79.35
N ALA A 3 46.27 -163.38 -78.79
CA ALA A 3 46.82 -164.73 -78.50
C ALA A 3 48.09 -164.62 -77.58
N GLN A 4 48.40 -165.67 -76.78
CA GLN A 4 49.73 -166.23 -76.33
C GLN A 4 50.93 -165.32 -75.90
N ALA A 5 51.95 -165.73 -75.09
CA ALA A 5 52.16 -166.76 -74.05
C ALA A 5 53.62 -166.69 -73.45
N LYS A 6 53.90 -167.27 -72.25
CA LYS A 6 55.24 -167.56 -71.60
C LYS A 6 56.05 -166.30 -71.11
N ARG A 7 57.01 -166.30 -70.16
CA ARG A 7 57.71 -167.21 -69.15
C ARG A 7 58.47 -166.28 -68.10
N LEU A 8 59.30 -166.59 -67.08
CA LEU A 8 60.00 -167.76 -66.44
C LEU A 8 60.51 -167.39 -64.98
N ARG A 9 60.88 -168.41 -64.15
CA ARG A 9 61.85 -168.58 -62.99
C ARG A 9 62.69 -167.41 -62.39
N HIS A 10 63.31 -167.48 -61.19
CA HIS A 10 63.56 -168.54 -60.15
C HIS A 10 63.78 -167.89 -58.74
N GLU A 11 63.26 -168.46 -57.63
CA GLU A 11 63.95 -169.13 -56.47
C GLU A 11 65.35 -168.60 -55.94
N GLU A 12 65.84 -168.69 -54.66
CA GLU A 12 65.52 -169.41 -53.38
C GLU A 12 66.30 -168.85 -52.09
N GLU A 13 65.72 -168.98 -50.86
CA GLU A 13 66.27 -169.18 -49.44
C GLU A 13 67.15 -168.21 -48.54
N GLU A 14 67.20 -168.54 -47.21
CA GLU A 14 68.04 -168.09 -46.02
C GLU A 14 67.93 -166.65 -45.40
N GLU A 15 68.48 -166.33 -44.20
CA GLU A 15 68.10 -166.76 -42.81
C GLU A 15 68.53 -165.71 -41.71
N SER A 16 68.01 -165.83 -40.47
CA SER A 16 68.55 -165.38 -39.15
C SER A 16 69.18 -163.98 -38.90
N ALA A 17 68.39 -163.03 -38.38
CA ALA A 17 68.87 -161.91 -37.54
C ALA A 17 67.77 -161.37 -36.57
N PHE A 18 67.85 -161.71 -35.28
CA PHE A 18 66.76 -161.53 -34.29
C PHE A 18 66.97 -160.37 -33.28
N ILE A 19 65.86 -159.86 -32.73
CA ILE A 19 65.70 -159.21 -31.40
C ILE A 19 66.62 -158.01 -31.10
N SER A 20 66.12 -156.78 -31.31
CA SER A 20 66.64 -155.56 -30.66
C SER A 20 65.68 -154.34 -30.74
N MET A 21 65.03 -154.14 -31.89
CA MET A 21 64.40 -152.84 -32.23
C MET A 21 63.15 -152.42 -31.42
N THR A 22 62.61 -153.27 -30.55
CA THR A 22 61.41 -152.93 -29.75
C THR A 22 61.70 -152.15 -28.48
N ASP A 23 62.89 -152.27 -27.89
CA ASP A 23 63.15 -151.74 -26.54
C ASP A 23 63.36 -150.21 -26.52
N MET A 24 64.02 -149.68 -27.56
CA MET A 24 64.25 -148.24 -27.71
C MET A 24 62.95 -147.43 -27.90
N THR A 25 61.93 -147.99 -28.56
CA THR A 25 60.70 -147.25 -28.88
C THR A 25 59.78 -147.07 -27.67
N VAL A 26 59.70 -148.08 -26.80
CA VAL A 26 58.97 -148.01 -25.52
C VAL A 26 59.64 -147.02 -24.57
N GLY A 27 60.98 -147.08 -24.45
CA GLY A 27 61.75 -146.11 -23.67
C GLY A 27 61.55 -144.66 -24.14
N PHE A 28 61.56 -144.43 -25.45
CA PHE A 28 61.34 -143.10 -26.02
C PHE A 28 59.93 -142.57 -25.75
N LEU A 29 58.89 -143.40 -25.90
CA LEU A 29 57.50 -143.01 -25.58
C LEU A 29 57.30 -142.69 -24.10
N PHE A 30 57.94 -143.45 -23.20
CA PHE A 30 57.85 -143.20 -21.75
C PHE A 30 58.53 -141.88 -21.37
N ILE A 31 59.71 -141.59 -21.94
CA ILE A 31 60.38 -140.28 -21.81
C ILE A 31 59.49 -139.15 -22.38
N MET A 32 58.82 -139.36 -23.51
CA MET A 32 57.96 -138.34 -24.12
C MET A 32 56.70 -138.06 -23.29
N MET A 33 56.10 -139.07 -22.65
CA MET A 33 54.99 -138.86 -21.70
C MET A 33 55.43 -138.10 -20.45
N ILE A 34 56.60 -138.41 -19.89
CA ILE A 34 57.16 -137.68 -18.75
C ILE A 34 57.46 -136.23 -19.13
N LEU A 35 58.02 -135.98 -20.32
CA LEU A 35 58.23 -134.63 -20.85
C LEU A 35 56.92 -133.87 -21.06
N LEU A 36 55.88 -134.49 -21.62
CA LEU A 36 54.57 -133.85 -21.76
C LEU A 36 53.93 -133.51 -20.42
N ALA A 37 54.01 -134.41 -19.42
CA ALA A 37 53.53 -134.14 -18.07
C ALA A 37 54.34 -133.01 -17.39
N PHE A 38 55.66 -132.97 -17.60
CA PHE A 38 56.53 -131.92 -17.07
C PHE A 38 56.28 -130.56 -17.74
N PHE A 39 56.11 -130.50 -19.05
CA PHE A 39 55.77 -129.26 -19.76
C PHE A 39 54.35 -128.78 -19.44
N ALA A 40 53.36 -129.68 -19.32
CA ALA A 40 52.02 -129.32 -18.84
C ALA A 40 52.05 -128.78 -17.40
N SER A 41 52.94 -129.30 -16.55
CA SER A 41 53.18 -128.78 -15.19
C SER A 41 53.87 -127.41 -15.19
N GLN A 42 54.74 -127.11 -16.16
CA GLN A 42 55.31 -125.76 -16.34
C GLN A 42 54.39 -124.78 -17.08
N MET A 43 53.33 -125.24 -17.75
CA MET A 43 52.36 -124.41 -18.47
C MET A 43 51.20 -123.90 -17.58
N GLN A 44 51.39 -123.83 -16.27
CA GLN A 44 50.55 -123.00 -15.41
C GLN A 44 51.01 -121.54 -15.49
N GLU A 45 50.41 -120.78 -16.41
CA GLU A 45 50.55 -119.32 -16.45
C GLU A 45 50.10 -118.72 -15.09
N PRO A 46 50.94 -117.94 -14.39
CA PRO A 46 50.67 -117.52 -13.01
C PRO A 46 49.48 -116.56 -12.87
N ASP A 47 49.03 -115.95 -13.96
CA ASP A 47 47.95 -114.96 -13.99
C ASP A 47 46.58 -115.54 -14.43
N ALA A 48 46.47 -116.86 -14.62
CA ALA A 48 45.24 -117.50 -15.10
C ALA A 48 44.19 -117.70 -13.97
N VAL A 49 42.98 -117.14 -14.15
CA VAL A 49 41.90 -117.18 -13.15
C VAL A 49 40.72 -118.07 -13.55
N SER A 50 39.96 -118.56 -12.57
CA SER A 50 38.73 -119.31 -12.82
C SER A 50 37.67 -118.46 -13.51
N ARG A 51 36.96 -119.04 -14.47
CA ARG A 51 35.84 -118.39 -15.17
C ARG A 51 34.72 -117.95 -14.21
N SER A 52 34.47 -118.68 -13.12
CA SER A 52 33.50 -118.29 -12.09
C SER A 52 33.83 -116.97 -11.41
N ASP A 53 35.13 -116.70 -11.22
CA ASP A 53 35.63 -115.51 -10.54
C ASP A 53 35.76 -114.34 -11.53
N TYR A 54 36.12 -114.64 -12.79
CA TYR A 54 36.04 -113.68 -13.89
C TYR A 54 34.59 -113.19 -14.09
N ASP A 55 33.62 -114.10 -14.28
CA ASP A 55 32.22 -113.74 -14.53
C ASP A 55 31.61 -112.98 -13.33
N ARG A 56 32.03 -113.30 -12.08
CA ARG A 56 31.66 -112.51 -10.88
C ARG A 56 32.25 -111.11 -10.91
N VAL A 57 33.56 -110.96 -11.16
CA VAL A 57 34.23 -109.65 -11.18
C VAL A 57 33.72 -108.76 -12.31
N ILE A 58 33.33 -109.34 -13.45
CA ILE A 58 32.66 -108.63 -14.55
C ILE A 58 31.27 -108.15 -14.12
N ALA A 59 30.45 -109.00 -13.48
CA ALA A 59 29.13 -108.58 -12.99
C ALA A 59 29.21 -107.51 -11.88
N GLU A 60 30.21 -107.61 -10.99
CA GLU A 60 30.50 -106.57 -9.99
C GLU A 60 30.94 -105.27 -10.66
N ARG A 61 31.87 -105.32 -11.63
CA ARG A 61 32.30 -104.15 -12.43
C ARG A 61 31.11 -103.46 -13.06
N ASP A 62 30.24 -104.20 -13.73
CA ASP A 62 29.13 -103.64 -14.51
C ASP A 62 28.07 -103.01 -13.59
N MET A 63 27.76 -103.63 -12.44
CA MET A 63 26.95 -103.03 -11.39
C MET A 63 27.58 -101.74 -10.82
N TRP A 64 28.90 -101.72 -10.59
CA TRP A 64 29.59 -100.52 -10.12
C TRP A 64 29.64 -99.42 -11.20
N GLN A 65 29.73 -99.80 -12.48
CA GLN A 65 29.73 -98.89 -13.61
C GLN A 65 28.36 -98.25 -13.84
N GLU A 66 27.27 -99.02 -13.78
CA GLU A 66 25.89 -98.49 -13.81
C GLU A 66 25.64 -97.53 -12.63
N ARG A 67 26.05 -97.91 -11.42
CA ARG A 67 25.98 -97.03 -10.23
C ARG A 67 26.82 -95.76 -10.40
N ALA A 68 27.96 -95.82 -11.06
CA ALA A 68 28.80 -94.66 -11.35
C ALA A 68 28.14 -93.74 -12.38
N GLN A 69 27.54 -94.30 -13.44
CA GLN A 69 26.80 -93.55 -14.46
C GLN A 69 25.57 -92.83 -13.85
N SER A 70 24.72 -93.56 -13.13
CA SER A 70 23.55 -92.96 -12.44
C SER A 70 23.95 -91.87 -11.44
N ARG A 71 25.06 -92.04 -10.72
CA ARG A 71 25.61 -90.99 -9.83
C ARG A 71 26.16 -89.80 -10.60
N ALA A 72 26.82 -90.01 -11.75
CA ALA A 72 27.31 -88.92 -12.59
C ALA A 72 26.17 -88.06 -13.16
N GLU A 73 25.06 -88.68 -13.60
CA GLU A 73 23.85 -87.96 -14.03
C GLU A 73 23.25 -87.10 -12.90
N VAL A 74 23.17 -87.66 -11.69
CA VAL A 74 22.69 -86.93 -10.49
C VAL A 74 23.64 -85.79 -10.12
N ILE A 75 24.96 -86.00 -10.19
CA ILE A 75 25.96 -84.95 -9.94
C ILE A 75 25.81 -83.81 -10.95
N LEU A 76 25.79 -84.11 -12.26
CA LEU A 76 25.61 -83.10 -13.31
C LEU A 76 24.33 -82.29 -13.15
N ARG A 77 23.23 -82.94 -12.74
CA ARG A 77 21.97 -82.26 -12.42
C ARG A 77 22.10 -81.33 -11.22
N LEU A 78 22.70 -81.80 -10.13
CA LEU A 78 22.90 -80.99 -8.92
C LEU A 78 23.88 -79.84 -9.15
N GLU A 79 24.91 -80.03 -9.96
CA GLU A 79 25.84 -78.96 -10.38
C GLU A 79 25.12 -77.87 -11.16
N ALA A 80 24.25 -78.24 -12.11
CA ALA A 80 23.43 -77.29 -12.86
C ALA A 80 22.40 -76.55 -11.97
N GLU A 81 21.80 -77.25 -11.00
CA GLU A 81 20.85 -76.66 -10.03
C GLU A 81 21.56 -75.70 -9.07
N ILE A 82 22.75 -76.07 -8.57
CA ILE A 82 23.62 -75.21 -7.76
C ILE A 82 24.03 -73.97 -8.55
N GLU A 83 24.38 -74.09 -9.83
CA GLU A 83 24.77 -72.95 -10.67
C GLU A 83 23.60 -71.99 -10.95
N ALA A 84 22.40 -72.53 -11.21
CA ALA A 84 21.19 -71.73 -11.32
C ALA A 84 20.87 -70.97 -10.01
N LEU A 85 21.03 -71.61 -8.86
CA LEU A 85 20.83 -71.00 -7.54
C LEU A 85 21.89 -69.93 -7.21
N LYS A 86 23.16 -70.12 -7.61
CA LYS A 86 24.19 -69.05 -7.53
C LYS A 86 23.78 -67.82 -8.33
N GLN A 87 23.38 -68.00 -9.59
CA GLN A 87 22.95 -66.91 -10.46
C GLN A 87 21.71 -66.19 -9.91
N GLN A 88 20.75 -66.93 -9.35
CA GLN A 88 19.58 -66.34 -8.70
C GLN A 88 19.98 -65.52 -7.46
N ARG A 89 20.84 -66.07 -6.59
CA ARG A 89 21.39 -65.37 -5.42
C ARG A 89 22.13 -64.09 -5.81
N GLU A 90 22.92 -64.12 -6.88
CA GLU A 90 23.69 -62.96 -7.35
C GLU A 90 22.79 -61.86 -7.93
N ARG A 91 21.71 -62.22 -8.65
CA ARG A 91 20.68 -61.27 -9.07
C ARG A 91 19.96 -60.63 -7.88
N LEU A 92 19.53 -61.44 -6.90
CA LEU A 92 18.89 -60.95 -5.67
C LEU A 92 19.83 -60.08 -4.83
N GLN A 93 21.14 -60.39 -4.80
CA GLN A 93 22.12 -59.55 -4.12
C GLN A 93 22.32 -58.21 -4.82
N ALA A 94 22.30 -58.17 -6.15
CA ALA A 94 22.31 -56.91 -6.90
C ALA A 94 21.03 -56.08 -6.61
N GLU A 95 19.85 -56.70 -6.68
CA GLU A 95 18.57 -56.04 -6.38
C GLU A 95 18.52 -55.49 -4.94
N VAL A 96 19.04 -56.24 -3.95
CA VAL A 96 19.18 -55.77 -2.56
C VAL A 96 20.17 -54.60 -2.45
N ASN A 97 21.27 -54.60 -3.21
CA ASN A 97 22.20 -53.48 -3.23
C ASN A 97 21.55 -52.22 -3.82
N ASP A 98 20.87 -52.35 -4.96
CA ASP A 98 20.19 -51.25 -5.65
C ASP A 98 19.09 -50.66 -4.75
N LEU A 99 18.24 -51.50 -4.14
CA LEU A 99 17.20 -51.07 -3.19
C LEU A 99 17.79 -50.35 -1.96
N ASN A 100 18.94 -50.78 -1.45
CA ASN A 100 19.62 -50.09 -0.36
C ASN A 100 20.12 -48.70 -0.80
N THR A 101 20.69 -48.55 -2.00
CA THR A 101 21.09 -47.22 -2.50
C THR A 101 19.90 -46.29 -2.70
N ALA A 102 18.79 -46.80 -3.23
CA ALA A 102 17.55 -46.04 -3.37
C ALA A 102 16.97 -45.61 -2.01
N LEU A 103 17.05 -46.48 -1.00
CA LEU A 103 16.62 -46.17 0.38
C LEU A 103 17.46 -45.05 1.01
N GLU A 104 18.78 -45.05 0.83
CA GLU A 104 19.64 -43.96 1.30
C GLU A 104 19.36 -42.62 0.61
N VAL A 105 19.09 -42.62 -0.69
CA VAL A 105 18.67 -41.41 -1.42
C VAL A 105 17.34 -40.86 -0.87
N GLN A 106 16.37 -41.73 -0.55
CA GLN A 106 15.10 -41.31 0.06
C GLN A 106 15.29 -40.82 1.50
N ARG A 107 16.16 -41.46 2.30
CA ARG A 107 16.53 -40.99 3.65
C ARG A 107 17.14 -39.58 3.63
N ALA A 108 18.02 -39.31 2.67
CA ALA A 108 18.58 -37.98 2.44
C ALA A 108 17.48 -36.95 2.11
N LYS A 109 16.58 -37.27 1.16
CA LYS A 109 15.48 -36.35 0.77
C LYS A 109 14.50 -36.09 1.91
N VAL A 110 14.18 -37.09 2.74
CA VAL A 110 13.34 -36.91 3.95
C VAL A 110 14.03 -35.97 4.96
N THR A 111 15.35 -36.09 5.13
CA THR A 111 16.13 -35.23 6.04
C THR A 111 16.15 -33.78 5.55
N GLU A 112 16.34 -33.57 4.24
CA GLU A 112 16.28 -32.27 3.58
C GLU A 112 14.90 -31.61 3.73
N LEU A 113 13.81 -32.31 3.38
CA LEU A 113 12.44 -31.82 3.51
C LEU A 113 12.06 -31.51 4.97
N THR A 114 12.62 -32.25 5.94
CA THR A 114 12.41 -31.97 7.38
C THR A 114 13.08 -30.65 7.78
N SER A 115 14.28 -30.37 7.26
CA SER A 115 14.98 -29.10 7.47
C SER A 115 14.22 -27.92 6.84
N GLU A 116 13.74 -28.08 5.61
CA GLU A 116 12.90 -27.07 4.93
C GLU A 116 11.59 -26.79 5.69
N LEU A 117 10.96 -27.82 6.27
CA LEU A 117 9.74 -27.67 7.05
C LEU A 117 9.96 -26.88 8.34
N GLU A 118 11.07 -27.09 9.06
CA GLU A 118 11.39 -26.29 10.25
C GLU A 118 11.80 -24.85 9.91
N ALA A 119 12.49 -24.64 8.79
CA ALA A 119 12.77 -23.30 8.27
C ALA A 119 11.47 -22.55 7.86
N ALA A 120 10.48 -23.26 7.32
CA ALA A 120 9.16 -22.71 7.03
C ALA A 120 8.36 -22.40 8.32
N ARG A 121 8.36 -23.31 9.30
CA ARG A 121 7.68 -23.14 10.60
C ARG A 121 8.21 -21.92 11.37
N THR A 122 9.53 -21.79 11.49
CA THR A 122 10.16 -20.64 12.15
C THR A 122 9.84 -19.31 11.44
N ARG A 123 9.84 -19.30 10.10
CA ARG A 123 9.44 -18.12 9.32
C ARG A 123 7.95 -17.75 9.48
N ILE A 124 7.06 -18.73 9.63
CA ILE A 124 5.64 -18.47 9.92
C ILE A 124 5.48 -17.82 11.30
N ALA A 125 6.17 -18.33 12.33
CA ALA A 125 6.11 -17.77 13.68
C ALA A 125 6.62 -16.31 13.77
N ASP A 126 7.66 -15.98 13.01
CA ASP A 126 8.17 -14.60 12.86
C ASP A 126 7.15 -13.68 12.16
N LEU A 127 6.58 -14.13 11.04
CA LEU A 127 5.54 -13.37 10.33
C LEU A 127 4.29 -13.15 11.20
N GLU A 128 3.86 -14.14 11.97
CA GLU A 128 2.77 -13.97 12.94
C GLU A 128 3.11 -12.96 14.05
N ALA A 129 4.36 -12.95 14.55
CA ALA A 129 4.80 -11.97 15.53
C ALA A 129 4.76 -10.56 14.94
N ARG A 130 5.23 -10.39 13.70
CA ARG A 130 5.20 -9.11 12.98
C ARG A 130 3.78 -8.65 12.67
N ILE A 131 2.85 -9.57 12.35
CA ILE A 131 1.42 -9.25 12.18
C ILE A 131 0.80 -8.76 13.50
N ARG A 132 1.11 -9.42 14.64
CA ARG A 132 0.64 -8.96 15.96
C ARG A 132 1.15 -7.56 16.31
N GLU A 133 2.43 -7.27 16.04
CA GLU A 133 3.03 -5.95 16.21
C GLU A 133 2.35 -4.88 15.33
N LEU A 134 2.13 -5.17 14.04
CA LEU A 134 1.49 -4.25 13.11
C LEU A 134 0.01 -3.98 13.48
N LEU A 135 -0.73 -4.99 13.95
CA LEU A 135 -2.10 -4.81 14.43
C LEU A 135 -2.16 -3.90 15.67
N GLN A 136 -1.19 -4.01 16.59
CA GLN A 136 -1.07 -3.10 17.73
C GLN A 136 -0.77 -1.66 17.27
N GLN A 137 0.13 -1.48 16.30
CA GLN A 137 0.45 -0.16 15.74
C GLN A 137 -0.75 0.48 15.01
N VAL A 138 -1.56 -0.31 14.31
CA VAL A 138 -2.80 0.18 13.67
C VAL A 138 -3.78 0.67 14.74
N ALA A 139 -4.05 -0.13 15.79
CA ALA A 139 -4.96 0.26 16.87
C ALA A 139 -4.53 1.56 17.59
N GLU A 140 -3.23 1.73 17.85
CA GLU A 140 -2.68 2.96 18.43
C GLU A 140 -2.88 4.18 17.51
N ARG A 141 -2.75 4.00 16.18
CA ARG A 141 -2.96 5.08 15.20
C ARG A 141 -4.43 5.41 15.01
N ASP A 142 -5.32 4.42 15.06
CA ASP A 142 -6.77 4.65 14.98
C ASP A 142 -7.27 5.46 16.20
N GLU A 143 -6.78 5.17 17.41
CA GLU A 143 -7.07 5.98 18.60
C GLU A 143 -6.57 7.43 18.47
N GLN A 144 -5.34 7.63 17.95
CA GLN A 144 -4.78 8.95 17.68
C GLN A 144 -5.57 9.71 16.59
N ILE A 145 -6.08 9.02 15.58
CA ILE A 145 -6.94 9.61 14.53
C ILE A 145 -8.28 10.07 15.12
N GLU A 146 -8.91 9.27 15.98
CA GLU A 146 -10.17 9.65 16.65
C GLU A 146 -10.00 10.76 17.69
N ASP A 147 -8.83 10.93 18.30
CA ASP A 147 -8.54 12.11 19.14
C ASP A 147 -8.32 13.38 18.31
N LEU A 148 -7.50 13.31 17.26
CA LEU A 148 -7.29 14.43 16.33
C LEU A 148 -8.59 14.87 15.63
N ARG A 149 -9.48 13.92 15.29
CA ARG A 149 -10.83 14.22 14.76
C ARG A 149 -11.68 14.99 15.75
N ARG A 150 -11.66 14.62 17.05
CA ARG A 150 -12.38 15.35 18.11
C ARG A 150 -11.81 16.76 18.29
N GLN A 151 -10.49 16.91 18.38
CA GLN A 151 -9.84 18.23 18.48
C GLN A 151 -10.18 19.13 17.28
N LEU A 152 -10.14 18.60 16.05
CA LEU A 152 -10.53 19.34 14.85
C LEU A 152 -12.01 19.75 14.86
N ALA A 153 -12.92 18.89 15.32
CA ALA A 153 -14.34 19.20 15.44
C ALA A 153 -14.66 20.27 16.52
N GLU A 154 -13.76 20.47 17.49
CA GLU A 154 -13.85 21.59 18.42
C GLU A 154 -13.28 22.88 17.84
N LEU A 155 -12.12 22.82 17.18
CA LEU A 155 -11.47 23.98 16.54
C LEU A 155 -12.22 24.50 15.29
N GLN A 156 -13.03 23.67 14.63
CA GLN A 156 -13.87 24.07 13.48
C GLN A 156 -15.17 24.79 13.87
N LYS A 157 -15.43 24.98 15.16
CA LYS A 157 -16.52 25.84 15.65
C LYS A 157 -16.12 27.30 15.43
N ILE A 158 -16.48 27.85 14.27
CA ILE A 158 -16.40 29.29 13.99
C ILE A 158 -17.13 30.02 15.12
N ASP A 159 -16.47 30.99 15.77
CA ASP A 159 -17.09 31.78 16.82
C ASP A 159 -18.26 32.59 16.22
N PRO A 160 -19.50 32.47 16.74
CA PRO A 160 -20.63 33.27 16.28
C PRO A 160 -20.35 34.78 16.31
N LEU A 161 -19.53 35.25 17.26
CA LEU A 161 -19.12 36.65 17.35
C LEU A 161 -18.13 37.03 16.23
N GLU A 162 -17.19 36.15 15.87
CA GLU A 162 -16.28 36.38 14.73
C GLU A 162 -17.06 36.42 13.41
N ALA A 163 -17.99 35.48 13.21
CA ALA A 163 -18.86 35.43 12.04
C ALA A 163 -19.74 36.69 11.93
N TYR A 164 -20.32 37.15 13.03
CA TYR A 164 -21.11 38.38 13.07
C TYR A 164 -20.25 39.64 12.82
N LEU A 165 -19.08 39.76 13.45
CA LEU A 165 -18.17 40.90 13.22
C LEU A 165 -17.67 40.97 11.77
N ALA A 166 -17.50 39.83 11.09
CA ALA A 166 -17.24 39.79 9.66
C ALA A 166 -18.42 40.36 8.84
N GLN A 167 -19.66 39.97 9.15
CA GLN A 167 -20.88 40.52 8.52
C GLN A 167 -21.02 42.03 8.76
N VAL A 168 -20.77 42.51 9.98
CA VAL A 168 -20.76 43.95 10.33
C VAL A 168 -19.76 44.73 9.47
N SER A 169 -18.55 44.19 9.26
CA SER A 169 -17.53 44.83 8.43
C SER A 169 -17.92 44.86 6.95
N GLN A 170 -18.52 43.77 6.43
CA GLN A 170 -19.02 43.68 5.05
C GLN A 170 -20.19 44.65 4.80
N ALA A 171 -21.25 44.61 5.61
CA ALA A 171 -22.43 45.45 5.43
C ALA A 171 -22.10 46.95 5.47
N ARG A 172 -21.22 47.36 6.40
CA ARG A 172 -20.68 48.74 6.45
C ARG A 172 -19.96 49.14 5.16
N ARG A 173 -19.17 48.23 4.57
CA ARG A 173 -18.48 48.46 3.29
C ARG A 173 -19.47 48.60 2.14
N GLU A 174 -20.52 47.77 2.10
CA GLU A 174 -21.58 47.83 1.08
C GLU A 174 -22.40 49.13 1.19
N VAL A 175 -22.75 49.56 2.41
CA VAL A 175 -23.38 50.87 2.70
C VAL A 175 -22.52 52.02 2.16
N LEU A 176 -21.22 52.05 2.49
CA LEU A 176 -20.30 53.09 2.02
C LEU A 176 -20.13 53.08 0.48
N GLN A 177 -20.13 51.89 -0.15
CA GLN A 177 -20.07 51.78 -1.62
C GLN A 177 -21.35 52.30 -2.28
N ARG A 178 -22.53 51.88 -1.79
CA ARG A 178 -23.84 52.36 -2.28
C ARG A 178 -23.94 53.89 -2.20
N LEU A 179 -23.53 54.48 -1.07
CA LEU A 179 -23.49 55.94 -0.87
C LEU A 179 -22.50 56.63 -1.81
N ARG A 180 -21.27 56.11 -1.94
CA ARG A 180 -20.26 56.64 -2.87
C ARG A 180 -20.79 56.68 -4.31
N ASP A 181 -21.38 55.58 -4.76
CA ASP A 181 -21.75 55.41 -6.17
C ASP A 181 -23.03 56.18 -6.52
N ALA A 182 -23.98 56.30 -5.59
CA ALA A 182 -25.11 57.22 -5.73
C ALA A 182 -24.64 58.68 -5.84
N ILE A 183 -23.74 59.14 -4.95
CA ILE A 183 -23.25 60.53 -4.98
C ILE A 183 -22.37 60.82 -6.19
N ARG A 184 -21.60 59.84 -6.71
CA ARG A 184 -20.86 59.98 -7.98
C ARG A 184 -21.78 60.02 -9.20
N ALA A 185 -22.93 59.35 -9.16
CA ALA A 185 -23.94 59.45 -10.22
C ALA A 185 -24.65 60.82 -10.21
N ASP A 186 -24.96 61.35 -9.01
CA ASP A 186 -25.56 62.68 -8.84
C ASP A 186 -24.55 63.82 -9.15
N PHE A 187 -23.25 63.65 -8.84
CA PHE A 187 -22.19 64.65 -9.04
C PHE A 187 -20.87 64.04 -9.57
N PRO A 188 -20.72 63.83 -10.89
CA PRO A 188 -19.53 63.21 -11.48
C PRO A 188 -18.20 63.95 -11.23
N ASP A 189 -18.23 65.28 -11.11
CA ASP A 189 -17.04 66.12 -10.87
C ASP A 189 -16.58 66.13 -9.39
N LEU A 190 -17.32 65.47 -8.48
CA LEU A 190 -17.02 65.49 -7.05
C LEU A 190 -16.03 64.38 -6.68
N GLN A 191 -14.89 64.78 -6.13
CA GLN A 191 -13.86 63.86 -5.62
C GLN A 191 -14.29 63.22 -4.29
N VAL A 192 -15.21 62.25 -4.41
CA VAL A 192 -15.63 61.35 -3.34
C VAL A 192 -14.85 60.04 -3.44
N GLU A 193 -14.20 59.65 -2.35
CA GLU A 193 -13.43 58.41 -2.24
C GLU A 193 -13.88 57.56 -1.06
N LEU A 194 -13.53 56.27 -1.11
CA LEU A 194 -13.79 55.32 -0.03
C LEU A 194 -12.44 54.98 0.61
N SER A 195 -12.24 55.40 1.85
CA SER A 195 -10.97 55.25 2.56
C SER A 195 -10.92 53.88 3.26
N GLU A 196 -10.27 52.89 2.65
CA GLU A 196 -10.24 51.51 3.14
C GLU A 196 -9.61 51.36 4.53
N GLU A 197 -8.61 52.19 4.87
CA GLU A 197 -7.96 52.18 6.18
C GLU A 197 -8.82 52.78 7.30
N SER A 198 -9.83 53.58 6.95
CA SER A 198 -10.59 54.38 7.92
C SER A 198 -12.10 54.18 7.87
N ASP A 199 -12.60 53.31 6.97
CA ASP A 199 -14.02 52.99 6.77
C ASP A 199 -14.92 54.24 6.74
N ALA A 200 -14.53 55.20 5.90
CA ALA A 200 -15.20 56.49 5.78
C ALA A 200 -15.32 56.94 4.31
N LEU A 201 -16.39 57.67 4.02
CA LEU A 201 -16.62 58.33 2.74
C LEU A 201 -15.93 59.71 2.77
N ARG A 202 -14.87 59.87 1.98
CA ARG A 202 -13.97 61.03 1.98
C ARG A 202 -14.36 62.03 0.90
N PHE A 203 -14.53 63.29 1.29
CA PHE A 203 -14.76 64.42 0.39
C PHE A 203 -13.49 65.29 0.34
N GLN A 204 -12.67 65.10 -0.68
CA GLN A 204 -11.35 65.75 -0.78
C GLN A 204 -11.43 67.26 -1.08
N GLY A 205 -10.39 67.99 -0.64
CA GLY A 205 -10.07 69.32 -1.15
C GLY A 205 -11.06 70.42 -0.78
N GLU A 206 -11.07 71.49 -1.57
CA GLU A 206 -12.04 72.58 -1.42
C GLU A 206 -13.45 72.21 -1.93
N GLY A 207 -13.72 70.91 -2.10
CA GLY A 207 -14.93 70.34 -2.69
C GLY A 207 -16.21 70.55 -1.88
N LEU A 208 -16.12 71.04 -0.65
CA LEU A 208 -17.25 71.52 0.17
C LEU A 208 -17.02 72.94 0.72
N PHE A 209 -15.80 73.24 1.16
CA PHE A 209 -15.44 74.52 1.77
C PHE A 209 -14.15 75.08 1.16
N ALA A 210 -14.18 76.37 0.77
CA ALA A 210 -12.96 77.08 0.38
C ALA A 210 -11.95 77.20 1.55
N SER A 211 -10.67 77.43 1.23
CA SER A 211 -9.62 77.63 2.24
C SER A 211 -9.99 78.68 3.30
N GLY A 212 -9.68 78.41 4.57
CA GLY A 212 -9.96 79.28 5.71
C GLY A 212 -11.45 79.48 6.07
N ARG A 213 -12.40 78.94 5.29
CA ARG A 213 -13.84 79.18 5.48
C ARG A 213 -14.58 77.93 5.97
N SER A 214 -15.70 78.18 6.65
CA SER A 214 -16.65 77.17 7.12
C SER A 214 -18.07 77.37 6.58
N ASP A 215 -18.31 78.35 5.70
CA ASP A 215 -19.61 78.51 5.05
C ASP A 215 -19.70 77.68 3.76
N LEU A 216 -20.76 76.89 3.61
CA LEU A 216 -21.06 76.18 2.37
C LEU A 216 -21.58 77.18 1.32
N ALA A 217 -20.96 77.18 0.14
CA ALA A 217 -21.48 77.87 -1.04
C ALA A 217 -22.77 77.20 -1.55
N ARG A 218 -23.54 77.86 -2.44
CA ARG A 218 -24.88 77.38 -2.84
C ARG A 218 -24.85 76.01 -3.55
N ASP A 219 -23.91 75.86 -4.48
CA ASP A 219 -23.55 74.61 -5.15
C ASP A 219 -23.18 73.50 -4.15
N ARG A 220 -22.38 73.83 -3.13
CA ARG A 220 -21.92 72.86 -2.13
C ARG A 220 -22.99 72.46 -1.13
N ARG A 221 -24.02 73.29 -0.91
CA ARG A 221 -25.22 72.89 -0.15
C ARG A 221 -26.07 71.88 -0.91
N GLU A 222 -26.15 71.95 -2.24
CA GLU A 222 -26.91 70.96 -3.01
C GLU A 222 -26.26 69.57 -2.92
N ILE A 223 -24.93 69.50 -2.96
CA ILE A 223 -24.16 68.28 -2.70
C ILE A 223 -24.47 67.71 -1.30
N VAL A 224 -24.40 68.55 -0.25
CA VAL A 224 -24.67 68.12 1.13
C VAL A 224 -26.15 67.74 1.34
N ALA A 225 -27.08 68.39 0.65
CA ALA A 225 -28.49 68.05 0.67
C ALA A 225 -28.79 66.70 0.02
N ARG A 226 -28.15 66.38 -1.12
CA ARG A 226 -28.22 65.03 -1.71
C ARG A 226 -27.54 63.99 -0.82
N LEU A 227 -26.40 64.30 -0.20
CA LEU A 227 -25.75 63.39 0.76
C LEU A 227 -26.67 63.07 1.94
N ALA A 228 -27.42 64.05 2.45
CA ALA A 228 -28.43 63.81 3.48
C ALA A 228 -29.55 62.88 2.97
N GLN A 229 -30.09 63.13 1.77
CA GLN A 229 -31.13 62.29 1.17
C GLN A 229 -30.66 60.86 0.90
N ARG A 230 -29.45 60.67 0.34
CA ARG A 230 -28.85 59.32 0.15
C ARG A 230 -28.57 58.61 1.47
N LEU A 231 -28.26 59.35 2.54
CA LEU A 231 -28.10 58.79 3.88
C LEU A 231 -29.47 58.36 4.46
N ASP A 232 -30.49 59.19 4.31
CA ASP A 232 -31.88 58.92 4.72
C ASP A 232 -32.51 57.74 3.95
N GLU A 233 -32.10 57.52 2.70
CA GLU A 233 -32.44 56.33 1.89
C GLU A 233 -31.77 55.02 2.39
N VAL A 234 -30.74 55.08 3.24
CA VAL A 234 -29.92 53.92 3.63
C VAL A 234 -29.96 53.61 5.13
N LEU A 235 -30.06 54.62 5.99
CA LEU A 235 -30.17 54.45 7.44
C LEU A 235 -31.34 53.57 7.91
N PRO A 236 -32.56 53.62 7.33
CA PRO A 236 -33.74 52.96 7.91
C PRO A 236 -33.58 51.48 8.23
N CYS A 237 -32.74 50.75 7.48
CA CYS A 237 -32.56 49.30 7.62
C CYS A 237 -31.51 48.91 8.68
N PHE A 238 -30.78 49.88 9.26
CA PHE A 238 -29.66 49.66 10.19
C PHE A 238 -29.79 50.44 11.52
N THR A 239 -30.97 51.02 11.78
CA THR A 239 -31.24 51.90 12.93
C THR A 239 -32.63 51.64 13.52
N LEU A 240 -32.93 52.29 14.65
CA LEU A 240 -34.24 52.31 15.30
C LEU A 240 -34.87 53.71 15.21
N GLY A 241 -36.17 53.84 15.48
CA GLY A 241 -36.87 55.12 15.58
C GLY A 241 -37.91 55.35 14.49
N GLU A 242 -38.55 56.53 14.49
CA GLU A 242 -39.75 56.81 13.69
C GLU A 242 -39.53 56.79 12.17
N ALA A 243 -38.30 56.98 11.71
CA ALA A 243 -37.92 56.89 10.29
C ALA A 243 -37.28 55.54 9.92
N SER A 244 -37.14 54.61 10.86
CA SER A 244 -36.53 53.30 10.62
C SER A 244 -37.54 52.28 10.09
N LEU A 245 -37.06 51.46 9.16
CA LEU A 245 -37.81 50.45 8.43
C LEU A 245 -36.85 49.28 8.21
N PHE A 246 -36.75 48.41 9.20
CA PHE A 246 -36.00 47.16 9.07
C PHE A 246 -36.66 46.25 8.03
N ASP A 247 -35.83 45.50 7.32
CA ASP A 247 -36.26 44.45 6.39
C ASP A 247 -35.11 43.44 6.21
N PRO A 248 -35.32 42.12 6.43
CA PRO A 248 -34.27 41.12 6.28
C PRO A 248 -33.62 41.09 4.89
N ASP A 249 -34.31 41.53 3.83
CA ASP A 249 -33.74 41.61 2.48
C ASP A 249 -32.71 42.74 2.32
N CYS A 250 -32.74 43.80 3.15
CA CYS A 250 -31.74 44.88 3.14
C CYS A 250 -30.69 44.79 4.25
N ASN A 251 -30.94 44.04 5.32
CA ASN A 251 -30.00 43.80 6.41
C ASN A 251 -30.07 42.35 6.95
N PRO A 252 -29.69 41.34 6.14
CA PRO A 252 -29.77 39.93 6.52
C PRO A 252 -28.79 39.54 7.64
N GLY A 253 -27.81 40.39 7.94
CA GLY A 253 -26.88 40.22 9.06
C GLY A 253 -27.37 40.81 10.39
N PHE A 254 -28.55 41.47 10.41
CA PHE A 254 -29.10 42.14 11.60
C PHE A 254 -28.10 43.11 12.25
N VAL A 255 -27.33 43.84 11.44
CA VAL A 255 -26.28 44.74 11.94
C VAL A 255 -26.81 46.14 12.21
N MET A 256 -26.28 46.84 13.21
CA MET A 256 -26.73 48.18 13.57
C MET A 256 -25.63 49.24 13.47
N ILE A 257 -26.04 50.47 13.14
CA ILE A 257 -25.21 51.68 13.22
C ILE A 257 -25.31 52.26 14.64
N GLU A 258 -24.17 52.45 15.30
CA GLU A 258 -24.06 53.17 16.58
C GLU A 258 -23.97 54.69 16.36
N ALA A 259 -23.26 55.12 15.30
CA ALA A 259 -23.17 56.53 14.89
C ALA A 259 -22.73 56.70 13.42
N VAL A 260 -23.18 57.79 12.80
CA VAL A 260 -22.60 58.36 11.59
C VAL A 260 -21.93 59.69 11.96
N GLN A 261 -20.61 59.74 11.87
CA GLN A 261 -19.81 60.91 12.26
C GLN A 261 -19.36 61.72 11.05
N ILE A 262 -19.69 63.01 11.06
CA ILE A 262 -19.12 64.02 10.17
C ILE A 262 -17.79 64.47 10.79
N GLU A 263 -16.66 63.94 10.32
CA GLU A 263 -15.31 64.30 10.77
C GLU A 263 -14.79 65.54 10.02
N GLY A 264 -14.52 66.63 10.75
CA GLY A 264 -13.88 67.84 10.20
C GLY A 264 -12.35 67.80 10.31
N HIS A 265 -11.67 68.14 9.20
CA HIS A 265 -10.21 68.21 9.12
C HIS A 265 -9.68 69.53 8.52
N THR A 266 -8.40 69.81 8.77
CA THR A 266 -7.63 70.91 8.17
C THR A 266 -6.24 70.42 7.75
N ASP A 267 -5.53 71.28 7.01
CA ASP A 267 -4.07 71.27 6.97
C ASP A 267 -3.46 71.81 8.29
N ASP A 268 -2.14 71.83 8.38
CA ASP A 268 -1.36 72.35 9.51
C ASP A 268 -1.21 73.88 9.53
N VAL A 269 -1.66 74.57 8.50
CA VAL A 269 -1.50 76.03 8.35
C VAL A 269 -2.35 76.77 9.40
N GLY A 270 -1.68 77.55 10.25
CA GLY A 270 -2.33 78.38 11.26
C GLY A 270 -1.90 78.04 12.68
N THR A 271 -2.85 78.05 13.62
CA THR A 271 -2.62 77.57 14.99
C THR A 271 -3.60 76.46 15.31
N ASP A 272 -3.22 75.54 16.18
CA ASP A 272 -4.06 74.42 16.66
C ASP A 272 -5.49 74.87 17.01
N ARG A 273 -5.62 75.90 17.85
CA ARG A 273 -6.91 76.49 18.24
C ARG A 273 -7.73 76.99 17.05
N VAL A 274 -7.10 77.61 16.05
CA VAL A 274 -7.80 78.04 14.83
C VAL A 274 -8.28 76.83 14.03
N ASN A 275 -7.46 75.80 13.92
CA ASN A 275 -7.75 74.63 13.09
C ASN A 275 -8.76 73.67 13.73
N ARG A 276 -8.76 73.51 15.06
CA ARG A 276 -9.84 72.84 15.81
C ARG A 276 -11.16 73.59 15.70
N ASN A 277 -11.14 74.93 15.83
CA ASN A 277 -12.34 75.74 15.64
C ASN A 277 -12.87 75.67 14.19
N LEU A 278 -11.99 75.71 13.19
CA LEU A 278 -12.37 75.66 11.77
C LEU A 278 -12.93 74.30 11.37
N SER A 279 -12.30 73.20 11.80
CA SER A 279 -12.82 71.85 11.56
C SER A 279 -14.18 71.61 12.22
N ALA A 280 -14.34 72.03 13.48
CA ALA A 280 -15.63 71.96 14.18
C ALA A 280 -16.71 72.83 13.51
N ALA A 281 -16.37 74.06 13.10
CA ALA A 281 -17.29 74.94 12.39
C ALA A 281 -17.72 74.36 11.03
N ARG A 282 -16.79 73.77 10.27
CA ARG A 282 -17.10 73.06 9.00
C ARG A 282 -18.02 71.87 9.21
N ALA A 283 -17.68 70.97 10.13
CA ALA A 283 -18.49 69.77 10.39
C ALA A 283 -19.90 70.12 10.90
N ASN A 284 -20.03 71.13 11.78
CA ASN A 284 -21.32 71.69 12.18
C ASN A 284 -22.09 72.30 11.01
N SER A 285 -21.43 73.04 10.10
CA SER A 285 -22.08 73.61 8.91
C SER A 285 -22.55 72.55 7.92
N THR A 286 -21.84 71.42 7.79
CA THR A 286 -22.32 70.23 7.08
C THR A 286 -23.53 69.62 7.79
N PHE A 287 -23.46 69.38 9.10
CA PHE A 287 -24.56 68.82 9.90
C PHE A 287 -25.85 69.64 9.79
N PHE A 288 -25.78 70.96 9.94
CA PHE A 288 -26.94 71.84 9.80
C PHE A 288 -27.49 71.88 8.37
N ALA A 289 -26.64 71.75 7.34
CA ALA A 289 -27.11 71.66 5.96
C ALA A 289 -27.73 70.29 5.63
N MET A 290 -27.27 69.20 6.24
CA MET A 290 -27.88 67.87 6.09
C MET A 290 -29.26 67.82 6.75
N THR A 291 -29.33 68.22 8.02
CA THR A 291 -30.58 68.22 8.82
C THR A 291 -31.64 69.19 8.32
N GLN A 292 -31.26 70.25 7.58
CA GLN A 292 -32.20 71.14 6.87
C GLN A 292 -32.67 70.59 5.51
N ALA A 293 -32.04 69.53 4.99
CA ALA A 293 -32.33 68.95 3.68
C ALA A 293 -33.04 67.58 3.75
N ALA A 294 -32.88 66.87 4.85
CA ALA A 294 -33.59 65.65 5.22
C ALA A 294 -33.89 65.71 6.73
N GLU A 295 -35.11 66.12 7.11
CA GLU A 295 -35.48 66.30 8.52
C GLU A 295 -35.54 64.96 9.29
N GLN A 296 -35.82 63.85 8.59
CA GLN A 296 -35.87 62.49 9.15
C GLN A 296 -34.49 61.94 9.52
N VAL A 297 -33.38 62.54 9.04
CA VAL A 297 -32.02 62.05 9.33
C VAL A 297 -31.67 62.04 10.83
N MET A 298 -32.39 62.83 11.64
CA MET A 298 -32.28 62.90 13.10
C MET A 298 -33.20 61.93 13.85
N GLN A 299 -34.14 61.29 13.17
CA GLN A 299 -35.09 60.32 13.73
C GLN A 299 -34.51 58.90 13.79
N HIS A 300 -33.46 58.63 13.00
CA HIS A 300 -32.68 57.38 13.07
C HIS A 300 -31.81 57.34 14.32
N GLN A 301 -31.95 56.27 15.10
CA GLN A 301 -31.36 56.09 16.42
C GLN A 301 -30.53 54.80 16.50
N ASN A 302 -29.52 54.81 17.37
CA ASN A 302 -28.78 53.62 17.74
C ASN A 302 -29.53 52.75 18.76
N LEU A 303 -28.93 51.63 19.16
CA LEU A 303 -29.46 50.69 20.15
C LEU A 303 -29.79 51.34 21.51
N LYS A 304 -29.19 52.50 21.84
CA LYS A 304 -29.44 53.27 23.07
C LYS A 304 -30.56 54.31 22.93
N ARG A 305 -31.28 54.33 21.80
CA ARG A 305 -32.30 55.32 21.43
C ARG A 305 -31.75 56.76 21.38
N GLN A 306 -30.53 56.89 20.83
CA GLN A 306 -29.84 58.18 20.63
C GLN A 306 -29.65 58.42 19.12
N PRO A 307 -29.84 59.65 18.59
CA PRO A 307 -29.67 59.93 17.16
C PRO A 307 -28.29 59.53 16.64
N VAL A 308 -28.23 58.84 15.49
CA VAL A 308 -26.95 58.35 14.95
C VAL A 308 -26.09 59.46 14.36
N LEU A 309 -26.68 60.51 13.77
CA LEU A 309 -25.94 61.57 13.10
C LEU A 309 -25.24 62.48 14.12
N SER A 310 -23.93 62.61 13.99
CA SER A 310 -23.07 63.32 14.95
C SER A 310 -21.88 64.02 14.29
N VAL A 311 -21.18 64.88 15.03
CA VAL A 311 -20.07 65.71 14.56
C VAL A 311 -18.80 65.43 15.34
N ALA A 312 -17.68 65.31 14.64
CA ALA A 312 -16.33 65.21 15.21
C ALA A 312 -15.39 66.24 14.55
N ALA A 313 -14.33 66.65 15.25
CA ALA A 313 -13.38 67.64 14.77
C ALA A 313 -11.96 67.29 15.21
N TYR A 314 -11.07 67.09 14.23
CA TYR A 314 -9.69 66.65 14.48
C TYR A 314 -8.63 67.70 14.10
N GLY A 315 -9.03 68.82 13.49
CA GLY A 315 -8.10 69.85 13.02
C GLY A 315 -7.00 69.24 12.15
N PRO A 316 -5.71 69.48 12.46
CA PRO A 316 -4.58 68.97 11.69
C PRO A 316 -4.15 67.54 12.08
N ASP A 317 -4.69 66.96 13.16
CA ASP A 317 -4.11 65.78 13.84
C ASP A 317 -4.21 64.46 13.04
N ARG A 318 -5.01 64.44 11.96
CA ARG A 318 -5.25 63.27 11.10
C ARG A 318 -5.01 63.60 9.62
N PRO A 319 -3.76 63.90 9.22
CA PRO A 319 -3.41 64.09 7.82
C PRO A 319 -3.45 62.75 7.07
N VAL A 320 -3.76 62.80 5.77
CA VAL A 320 -3.73 61.66 4.85
C VAL A 320 -2.84 61.90 3.62
N ALA A 321 -2.26 63.09 3.53
CA ALA A 321 -1.21 63.47 2.57
C ALA A 321 -0.17 64.38 3.26
N SER A 322 1.01 64.56 2.67
CA SER A 322 2.02 65.48 3.24
C SER A 322 1.52 66.93 3.22
N ASN A 323 1.63 67.62 4.36
CA ASN A 323 1.37 69.06 4.43
C ASN A 323 2.47 69.92 3.79
N GLU A 324 3.55 69.34 3.28
CA GLU A 324 4.62 70.10 2.60
C GLU A 324 4.14 70.65 1.24
N THR A 325 3.30 69.89 0.52
CA THR A 325 2.80 70.27 -0.81
C THR A 325 1.47 71.04 -0.73
N PRO A 326 1.22 72.02 -1.62
CA PRO A 326 -0.10 72.66 -1.74
C PRO A 326 -1.25 71.68 -1.95
N GLU A 327 -0.99 70.62 -2.72
CA GLU A 327 -1.94 69.57 -3.09
C GLU A 327 -2.28 68.69 -1.88
N GLY A 328 -1.26 68.22 -1.13
CA GLY A 328 -1.46 67.41 0.07
C GLY A 328 -2.15 68.18 1.19
N ARG A 329 -1.84 69.47 1.35
CA ARG A 329 -2.62 70.37 2.22
C ARG A 329 -4.08 70.48 1.77
N ALA A 330 -4.37 70.55 0.46
CA ALA A 330 -5.74 70.55 -0.02
C ALA A 330 -6.47 69.23 0.33
N THR A 331 -5.85 68.07 0.08
CA THR A 331 -6.41 66.77 0.48
C THR A 331 -6.63 66.66 2.01
N ASN A 332 -5.80 67.31 2.83
CA ASN A 332 -6.00 67.35 4.30
C ASN A 332 -7.16 68.28 4.73
N ARG A 333 -7.48 69.34 3.99
CA ARG A 333 -8.67 70.19 4.20
C ARG A 333 -9.96 69.50 3.74
N ARG A 334 -10.35 68.40 4.39
CA ARG A 334 -11.48 67.52 3.98
C ARG A 334 -12.60 67.39 5.01
N ILE A 335 -13.71 66.77 4.59
CA ILE A 335 -14.69 66.11 5.46
C ILE A 335 -14.63 64.60 5.19
N ASP A 336 -14.54 63.79 6.24
CA ASP A 336 -14.74 62.34 6.16
C ASP A 336 -16.08 61.99 6.85
N LEU A 337 -16.93 61.17 6.23
CA LEU A 337 -18.17 60.65 6.82
C LEU A 337 -17.94 59.20 7.28
N ARG A 338 -17.71 59.00 8.58
CA ARG A 338 -17.42 57.69 9.19
C ARG A 338 -18.72 57.00 9.63
N PHE A 339 -18.79 55.69 9.39
CA PHE A 339 -19.79 54.81 9.98
C PHE A 339 -19.19 54.00 11.13
N ILE A 340 -19.80 54.12 12.32
CA ILE A 340 -19.49 53.34 13.51
C ILE A 340 -20.64 52.35 13.71
N MET A 341 -20.33 51.06 13.72
CA MET A 341 -21.31 49.98 13.91
C MET A 341 -21.37 49.57 15.39
N VAL A 342 -22.48 48.96 15.79
CA VAL A 342 -22.60 48.33 17.11
C VAL A 342 -21.77 47.05 17.13
N THR A 343 -20.80 46.97 18.04
CA THR A 343 -19.99 45.78 18.29
C THR A 343 -20.41 45.13 19.62
N PRO A 344 -21.16 44.02 19.62
CA PRO A 344 -21.48 43.28 20.85
C PRO A 344 -20.20 42.71 21.48
N GLN A 345 -20.27 42.36 22.76
CA GLN A 345 -19.12 41.83 23.52
C GLN A 345 -19.10 40.30 23.56
N ASP A 346 -20.24 39.68 23.26
CA ASP A 346 -20.57 38.27 23.40
C ASP A 346 -21.72 37.91 22.44
N THR A 347 -22.09 36.63 22.39
CA THR A 347 -23.19 36.13 21.55
C THR A 347 -24.56 36.65 22.00
N ASP A 348 -24.78 36.81 23.30
CA ASP A 348 -26.03 37.31 23.86
C ASP A 348 -26.31 38.75 23.36
N GLY A 349 -25.27 39.57 23.26
CA GLY A 349 -25.35 40.90 22.66
C GLY A 349 -25.69 40.93 21.17
N ILE A 350 -25.53 39.83 20.41
CA ILE A 350 -26.01 39.73 19.03
C ILE A 350 -27.54 39.60 19.03
N GLU A 351 -28.10 38.80 19.94
CA GLU A 351 -29.55 38.59 20.00
C GLU A 351 -30.29 39.84 20.49
N VAL A 352 -29.71 40.62 21.40
CA VAL A 352 -30.24 41.95 21.78
C VAL A 352 -30.30 42.93 20.59
N ILE A 353 -29.37 42.81 19.63
CA ILE A 353 -29.38 43.61 18.39
C ILE A 353 -30.47 43.09 17.43
N ARG A 354 -30.63 41.77 17.32
CA ARG A 354 -31.71 41.12 16.57
C ARG A 354 -33.09 41.57 17.06
N GLU A 355 -33.39 41.34 18.34
CA GLU A 355 -34.68 41.70 18.96
C GLU A 355 -34.99 43.18 18.75
N ALA A 356 -33.99 44.06 18.85
CA ALA A 356 -34.15 45.49 18.63
C ALA A 356 -34.57 45.82 17.19
N LEU A 357 -33.95 45.21 16.18
CA LEU A 357 -34.30 45.42 14.76
C LEU A 357 -35.64 44.78 14.38
N GLU A 358 -35.89 43.54 14.83
CA GLU A 358 -37.16 42.84 14.59
C GLU A 358 -38.34 43.62 15.22
N SER A 359 -38.14 44.28 16.37
CA SER A 359 -39.15 45.16 16.96
C SER A 359 -39.52 46.40 16.12
N VAL A 360 -38.75 46.75 15.08
CA VAL A 360 -39.09 47.79 14.11
C VAL A 360 -40.02 47.26 13.02
N GLU A 361 -39.90 45.98 12.64
CA GLU A 361 -40.79 45.34 11.67
C GLU A 361 -42.21 45.18 12.23
N ASP A 362 -42.33 44.77 13.50
CA ASP A 362 -43.58 44.66 14.28
C ASP A 362 -44.33 46.00 14.47
N GLN A 363 -43.78 47.14 14.03
CA GLN A 363 -44.40 48.47 14.10
C GLN A 363 -45.00 48.96 12.77
N ARG A 364 -45.03 48.10 11.73
CA ARG A 364 -45.69 48.35 10.42
C ARG A 364 -47.22 48.11 10.47
#